data_AF-A0A254SJN1-F1
#
_entry.id   AF-A0A254SJN1-F1
#
_cell.length_a   1.000
_cell.length_b   1.000
_cell.length_c   1.000
_cell.angle_alpha   90.00
_cell.angle_beta   90.00
_cell.angle_gamma   90.00
#
_symmetry.space_group_name_H-M   'P 1'
#
loop_
_entity.id
_entity.type
_entity.pdbx_description
1 polymer ?
#
loop_
_entity_poly.entity_id
_entity_poly.type
_entity_poly.pdbx_seq_one_letter_code
_entity_poly.pdbx_strand_id
1 'polypeptide(L)' 'MCGKNIKAANEKIIEILDAIDNLAVFPEIGPSLRGKVNSLTKYRCLSVSGYLVFYRNERDKVFVIRILNSRMDYLRILGL' A
#
# COMPACT_ATOMS: atom_id res chain seq x y z
N MET A 1 -12.21 -17.36 -24.38
CA MET A 1 -11.05 -17.69 -23.52
C MET A 1 -10.45 -16.39 -23.00
N CYS A 2 -10.48 -16.18 -21.69
CA CYS A 2 -10.04 -14.95 -21.02
C CYS A 2 -8.50 -14.93 -20.92
N GLY A 3 -7.85 -14.17 -21.80
CA GLY A 3 -6.39 -14.05 -21.82
C GLY A 3 -5.90 -13.25 -20.61
N LYS A 4 -5.12 -13.88 -19.73
CA LYS A 4 -4.30 -13.19 -18.72
C LYS A 4 -3.37 -12.22 -19.46
N ASN A 5 -3.61 -10.92 -19.35
CA ASN A 5 -2.69 -9.91 -19.89
C ASN A 5 -1.48 -9.79 -18.95
N ILE A 6 -0.49 -10.66 -19.14
CA ILE A 6 0.74 -10.72 -18.34
C ILE A 6 1.50 -9.38 -18.38
N LYS A 7 1.46 -8.69 -19.52
CA LYS A 7 2.11 -7.38 -19.69
C LYS A 7 1.50 -6.35 -18.73
N ALA A 8 0.18 -6.21 -18.73
CA ALA A 8 -0.50 -5.31 -17.80
C ALA A 8 -0.30 -5.71 -16.33
N ALA A 9 -0.15 -6.99 -16.02
CA ALA A 9 0.19 -7.43 -14.66
C ALA A 9 1.62 -7.02 -14.26
N ASN A 10 2.58 -7.16 -15.18
CA ASN A 10 3.97 -6.78 -14.94
C ASN A 10 4.11 -5.26 -14.77
N GLU A 11 3.43 -4.47 -15.59
CA GLU A 11 3.42 -3.00 -15.47
C GLU A 11 2.96 -2.57 -14.07
N LYS A 12 1.89 -3.17 -13.55
CA LYS A 12 1.41 -2.89 -12.19
C LYS A 12 2.41 -3.28 -11.11
N ILE A 13 3.11 -4.40 -11.27
CA ILE A 13 4.13 -4.84 -10.30
C ILE A 13 5.26 -3.84 -10.26
N ILE A 14 5.74 -3.38 -11.41
CA ILE A 14 6.81 -2.38 -11.52
C ILE A 14 6.39 -1.08 -10.83
N GLU A 15 5.20 -0.55 -11.14
CA GLU A 15 4.70 0.68 -10.49
C GLU A 15 4.59 0.56 -8.96
N ILE A 16 4.18 -0.61 -8.46
CA ILE A 16 4.12 -0.87 -7.01
C ILE A 16 5.51 -0.91 -6.39
N LEU A 17 6.47 -1.58 -7.04
CA LEU A 17 7.84 -1.67 -6.54
C LEU A 17 8.53 -0.31 -6.55
N ASP A 18 8.40 0.46 -7.62
CA ASP A 18 8.93 1.83 -7.71
C ASP A 18 8.35 2.72 -6.60
N ALA A 19 7.05 2.59 -6.31
CA ALA A 19 6.42 3.31 -5.21
C ALA A 19 6.96 2.88 -3.83
N ILE A 20 7.24 1.59 -3.64
CA ILE A 20 7.83 1.06 -2.39
C ILE A 20 9.26 1.57 -2.21
N ASP A 21 10.07 1.58 -3.27
CA ASP A 21 11.44 2.09 -3.23
C ASP A 21 11.47 3.59 -2.87
N ASN A 22 10.51 4.36 -3.40
CA ASN A 22 10.34 5.76 -3.03
C ASN A 22 10.00 5.97 -1.55
N LEU A 23 9.43 4.98 -0.85
CA LEU A 23 9.18 5.10 0.58
C LEU A 23 10.47 5.18 1.40
N ALA A 24 11.58 4.62 0.91
CA ALA A 24 12.87 4.72 1.58
C ALA A 24 13.40 6.18 1.61
N VAL A 25 13.10 6.95 0.56
CA VAL A 25 13.49 8.36 0.43
C VAL A 25 12.44 9.28 1.06
N PHE A 26 11.17 8.96 0.85
CA PHE A 26 10.03 9.73 1.29
C PHE A 26 9.09 8.83 2.11
N PRO A 27 9.35 8.60 3.40
CA PRO A 27 8.50 7.71 4.18
C PRO A 27 7.13 8.33 4.52
N GLU A 28 6.93 9.64 4.27
CA GLU A 28 5.71 10.35 4.68
C GLU A 28 4.73 10.68 3.55
N ILE A 29 5.00 10.27 2.31
CA ILE A 29 4.13 10.54 1.12
C ILE A 29 2.72 9.94 1.30
N GLY A 30 2.63 8.78 1.95
CA GLY A 30 1.34 8.19 2.29
C GLY A 30 0.67 8.93 3.46
N PRO A 31 -0.62 9.31 3.35
CA PRO A 31 -1.36 9.86 4.47
C PRO A 31 -1.36 8.92 5.68
N SER A 32 -1.25 9.52 6.88
CA SER A 32 -1.46 8.80 8.13
C SER A 32 -2.90 8.31 8.25
N LEU A 33 -3.07 7.10 8.77
CA LEU A 33 -4.37 6.52 9.10
C LEU A 33 -4.84 6.84 10.53
N ARG A 34 -4.09 7.69 11.23
CA ARG A 34 -4.48 8.21 12.54
C ARG A 34 -5.88 8.83 12.49
N GLY A 35 -6.72 8.49 13.46
CA GLY A 35 -8.08 9.02 13.57
C GLY A 35 -9.14 8.24 12.81
N LYS A 36 -8.78 7.25 11.96
CA LYS A 36 -9.75 6.32 11.38
C LYS A 36 -10.14 5.23 12.40
N VAL A 37 -9.14 4.60 13.01
CA VAL A 37 -9.30 3.64 14.10
C VAL A 37 -8.11 3.79 15.06
N ASN A 38 -8.32 3.68 16.37
CA ASN A 38 -7.29 3.91 17.38
C ASN A 38 -6.04 3.01 17.20
N SER A 39 -6.21 1.79 16.70
CA SER A 39 -5.11 0.86 16.41
C SER A 39 -4.24 1.27 15.20
N LEU A 40 -4.73 2.16 14.32
CA LEU A 40 -4.07 2.52 13.06
C LEU A 40 -3.16 3.75 13.14
N THR A 41 -2.94 4.30 14.33
CA THR A 41 -2.18 5.55 14.56
C THR A 41 -0.76 5.55 13.98
N LYS A 42 -0.12 4.38 13.87
CA LYS A 42 1.23 4.21 13.31
C LYS A 42 1.26 3.87 11.82
N TYR A 43 0.10 3.65 11.22
CA TYR A 43 -0.01 3.19 9.84
C TYR A 43 -0.20 4.36 8.88
N ARG A 44 0.38 4.18 7.70
CA ARG A 44 0.21 5.03 6.53
C ARG A 44 -0.28 4.18 5.37
N CYS A 45 -0.91 4.81 4.39
CA CYS A 45 -1.42 4.15 3.20
C CYS A 45 -1.00 4.92 1.95
N LEU A 46 -0.48 4.22 0.94
CA LEU A 46 -0.21 4.78 -0.38
C LEU A 46 -1.07 4.05 -1.43
N SER A 47 -1.78 4.80 -2.26
CA SER A 47 -2.54 4.24 -3.38
C SER A 47 -1.70 4.28 -4.65
N VAL A 48 -1.42 3.12 -5.25
CA VAL A 48 -0.67 3.01 -6.51
C VAL A 48 -1.26 1.93 -7.41
N SER A 49 -1.51 2.24 -8.68
CA SER A 49 -2.01 1.28 -9.69
C SER A 49 -3.26 0.47 -9.32
N GLY A 50 -4.16 1.04 -8.49
CA GLY A 50 -5.33 0.34 -7.98
C GLY A 50 -5.03 -0.65 -6.85
N TYR A 51 -3.90 -0.47 -6.16
CA TYR A 51 -3.53 -1.14 -4.93
C TYR A 51 -3.27 -0.13 -3.82
N LEU A 52 -3.51 -0.56 -2.58
CA LEU A 52 -3.22 0.14 -1.35
C LEU A 52 -2.03 -0.54 -0.67
N VAL A 53 -0.94 0.20 -0.55
CA VAL A 53 0.25 -0.20 0.21
C VAL A 53 0.11 0.35 1.62
N PHE A 54 -0.15 -0.55 2.57
CA PHE A 54 -0.17 -0.23 3.99
C PHE A 54 1.22 -0.42 4.57
N TYR A 55 1.74 0.62 5.19
CA TYR A 55 3.10 0.59 5.73
C TYR A 55 3.20 1.36 7.05
N ARG A 56 4.32 1.17 7.75
CA ARG A 56 4.69 1.95 8.95
C ARG A 56 6.05 2.59 8.71
N ASN A 57 6.18 3.85 9.12
CA ASN A 57 7.47 4.52 9.24
C ASN A 57 7.91 4.41 10.71
N GLU A 58 8.98 3.67 10.98
CA GLU A 58 9.52 3.51 12.34
C GLU A 58 11.00 3.86 12.34
N ARG A 59 11.33 5.01 12.96
CA ARG A 59 12.68 5.57 13.04
C ARG A 59 13.28 5.83 11.65
N ASP A 60 14.12 4.92 11.18
CA ASP A 60 14.89 4.97 9.94
C ASP A 60 14.45 3.88 8.93
N LYS A 61 13.37 3.15 9.24
CA LYS A 61 12.91 2.01 8.44
C LYS A 61 11.44 2.12 8.07
N VAL A 62 11.16 1.76 6.83
CA VAL A 62 9.80 1.56 6.34
C VAL A 62 9.48 0.07 6.35
N PHE A 63 8.35 -0.28 6.98
CA PHE A 63 7.83 -1.64 7.02
C PHE A 63 6.56 -1.71 6.18
N VAL A 64 6.63 -2.38 5.02
CA VAL A 64 5.44 -2.72 4.24
C VAL A 64 4.70 -3.84 4.95
N ILE A 65 3.47 -3.57 5.37
CA ILE A 65 2.66 -4.50 6.17
C ILE A 65 1.77 -5.34 5.25
N ARG A 66 1.05 -4.69 4.33
CA ARG A 66 0.16 -5.34 3.37
C ARG A 66 0.06 -4.53 2.08
N ILE A 67 -0.11 -5.23 0.97
CA ILE A 67 -0.50 -4.65 -0.31
C ILE A 67 -1.83 -5.28 -0.68
N LEU A 68 -2.87 -4.46 -0.78
CA LEU A 68 -4.24 -4.90 -1.05
C LEU A 68 -4.74 -4.25 -2.33
N ASN A 69 -5.51 -4.98 -3.14
CA ASN A 69 -6.23 -4.34 -4.25
C ASN A 69 -7.22 -3.31 -3.68
N SER A 70 -7.25 -2.10 -4.22
CA SER A 70 -8.07 -1.00 -3.71
C SER A 70 -9.58 -1.23 -3.85
N ARG A 71 -9.98 -2.18 -4.71
CA ARG A 71 -11.37 -2.60 -4.88
C ARG A 71 -11.80 -3.63 -3.83
N MET A 72 -10.87 -4.22 -3.08
CA MET A 72 -11.23 -5.06 -1.96
C MET A 72 -11.64 -4.21 -0.77
N ASP A 73 -12.68 -4.65 -0.07
CA ASP A 73 -13.13 -4.03 1.18
C ASP A 73 -12.07 -4.24 2.26
N TYR A 74 -11.10 -3.32 2.29
CA TYR A 74 -9.93 -3.42 3.15
C TYR A 74 -10.27 -3.21 4.62
N LEU A 75 -11.38 -2.56 4.96
CA LEU A 75 -11.87 -2.46 6.35
C LEU A 75 -12.24 -3.86 6.85
N ARG A 76 -13.01 -4.60 6.03
CA ARG A 76 -13.34 -6.00 6.31
C ARG A 76 -12.12 -6.91 6.43
N ILE A 77 -11.12 -6.76 5.56
CA ILE A 77 -9.89 -7.57 5.59
C ILE A 77 -9.03 -7.26 6.81
N LEU A 78 -8.97 -6.00 7.23
CA LEU A 78 -8.19 -5.57 8.39
C LEU A 78 -8.93 -5.79 9.72
N GLY A 79 -10.17 -6.28 9.70
CA GLY A 79 -10.99 -6.50 10.89
C GLY A 79 -11.40 -5.20 11.59
N LEU A 80 -11.61 -4.14 10.81
CA LEU A 80 -11.98 -2.79 11.27
C LEU A 80 -13.43 -2.45 10.96
#